data_AF-A0A0E9XQF6-F1
#
_entry.id   AF-A0A0E9XQF6-F1
#
_cell.length_a   1.000
_cell.length_b   1.000
_cell.length_c   1.000
_cell.angle_alpha   90.00
_cell.angle_beta   90.00
_cell.angle_gamma   90.00
#
_symmetry.space_group_name_H-M   'P 1'
#
loop_
_entity.id
_entity.type
_entity.pdbx_description
1 polymer ?
#
loop_
_entity_poly.entity_id
_entity_poly.type
_entity_poly.pdbx_seq_one_letter_code
_entity_poly.pdbx_strand_id
1 'polypeptide(L)'
;MMSKAIKKVQSLDRTVYEHKVKELQMQAIMEKRVRTKKKKEKAMKREDPSRVTFSCRNCSKPVCTGKNIEIMATMHYVNVTQEFQELFIVRENAALQERLLDYDTNGTIACKGCGHTWGSMMLYRGIDCPSLHIKNFVVTYNDKQKTYNKWSELPIRFPAFDYCKYADMVADNSEDDDDDDD
;
A
#
# COMPACT_ATOMS: atom_id res chain seq x y z
N MET A 1 27.96 21.42 -24.71
CA MET A 1 28.41 20.00 -24.63
C MET A 1 27.50 19.05 -25.41
N MET A 2 26.18 19.13 -25.25
CA MET A 2 25.21 18.26 -25.95
C MET A 2 25.29 18.35 -27.49
N SER A 3 25.39 19.57 -28.04
CA SER A 3 25.53 19.80 -29.49
C SER A 3 26.81 19.20 -30.09
N LYS A 4 27.93 19.20 -29.34
CA LYS A 4 29.19 18.56 -29.76
C LYS A 4 29.05 17.03 -29.79
N ALA A 5 28.31 16.45 -28.84
CA ALA A 5 28.04 15.02 -28.81
C ALA A 5 27.14 14.58 -29.97
N ILE A 6 26.09 15.34 -30.27
CA ILE A 6 25.19 15.07 -31.42
C ILE A 6 25.98 15.08 -32.73
N LYS A 7 26.81 16.11 -32.97
CA LYS A 7 27.65 16.17 -34.18
C LYS A 7 28.60 14.97 -34.28
N LYS A 8 29.20 14.55 -33.15
CA LYS A 8 30.10 13.39 -33.09
C LYS A 8 29.38 12.07 -33.38
N VAL A 9 28.11 11.94 -33.00
CA VAL A 9 27.28 10.77 -33.33
C VAL A 9 26.84 10.81 -34.79
N GLN A 10 26.48 11.98 -35.31
CA GLN A 10 26.12 12.18 -36.72
C GLN A 10 27.29 11.93 -37.67
N SER A 11 28.53 12.14 -37.22
CA SER A 11 29.74 11.87 -38.01
C SER A 11 30.23 10.43 -37.93
N LEU A 12 29.53 9.53 -37.23
CA LEU A 12 29.91 8.12 -37.20
C LEU A 12 29.63 7.46 -38.55
N ASP A 13 30.52 6.55 -38.94
CA ASP A 13 30.22 5.64 -40.03
C ASP A 13 28.94 4.86 -39.73
N ARG A 14 28.13 4.65 -40.77
CA ARG A 14 26.82 4.01 -40.65
C ARG A 14 26.91 2.62 -40.02
N THR A 15 27.90 1.82 -40.40
CA THR A 15 28.09 0.47 -39.86
C THR A 15 28.45 0.50 -38.36
N VAL A 16 29.29 1.46 -37.95
CA VAL A 16 29.69 1.67 -36.56
C VAL A 16 28.51 2.19 -35.72
N TYR A 17 27.70 3.07 -36.30
CA TYR A 17 26.49 3.58 -35.66
C TYR A 17 25.47 2.46 -35.44
N GLU A 18 25.14 1.69 -36.48
CA GLU A 18 24.18 0.59 -36.42
C GLU A 18 24.61 -0.49 -35.41
N HIS A 19 25.90 -0.83 -35.36
CA HIS A 19 26.44 -1.75 -34.36
C HIS A 19 26.21 -1.25 -32.93
N LYS A 20 26.60 0.00 -32.64
CA LYS A 20 26.43 0.60 -31.31
C LYS A 20 24.97 0.71 -30.88
N VAL A 21 24.08 1.06 -31.81
CA VAL A 21 22.63 1.11 -31.53
C VAL A 21 22.13 -0.29 -31.15
N LYS A 22 22.51 -1.31 -31.90
CA LYS A 22 22.11 -2.70 -31.63
C LYS A 22 22.60 -3.18 -30.26
N GLU A 23 23.85 -2.89 -29.91
CA GLU A 23 24.40 -3.21 -28.58
C GLU A 23 23.64 -2.52 -27.46
N LEU A 24 23.40 -1.21 -27.57
CA LEU A 24 22.65 -0.45 -26.55
C LEU A 24 21.21 -0.96 -26.42
N GLN A 25 20.55 -1.30 -27.52
CA GLN A 25 19.21 -1.89 -27.51
C GLN A 25 19.21 -3.27 -26.83
N MET A 26 20.16 -4.14 -27.16
CA MET A 26 20.30 -5.45 -26.52
C MET A 26 20.57 -5.30 -25.02
N GLN A 27 21.46 -4.39 -24.63
CA GLN A 27 21.74 -4.08 -23.23
C GLN A 27 20.47 -3.63 -22.50
N ALA A 28 19.74 -2.66 -23.04
CA ALA A 28 18.50 -2.17 -22.44
C ALA A 28 17.44 -3.28 -22.28
N ILE A 29 17.32 -4.17 -23.26
CA ILE A 29 16.42 -5.34 -23.20
C ILE A 29 16.86 -6.28 -22.07
N MET A 30 18.16 -6.60 -21.98
CA MET A 30 18.71 -7.50 -20.96
C MET A 30 18.57 -6.91 -19.56
N GLU A 31 18.89 -5.63 -19.36
CA GLU A 31 18.71 -4.92 -18.10
C GLU A 31 17.25 -4.94 -17.64
N LYS A 32 16.30 -4.70 -18.55
CA LYS A 32 14.86 -4.79 -18.26
C LYS A 32 14.46 -6.21 -17.85
N ARG A 33 14.94 -7.25 -18.55
CA ARG A 33 14.69 -8.65 -18.21
C ARG A 33 15.23 -9.01 -16.83
N VAL A 34 16.47 -8.62 -16.52
CA VAL A 34 17.09 -8.85 -15.20
C VAL A 34 16.32 -8.14 -14.10
N ARG A 35 15.93 -6.86 -14.30
CA ARG A 35 15.13 -6.12 -13.32
C ARG A 35 13.77 -6.78 -13.07
N THR A 36 13.09 -7.22 -14.13
CA THR A 36 11.82 -7.94 -14.01
C THR A 36 12.00 -9.29 -13.33
N LYS A 37 13.05 -10.06 -13.65
CA LYS A 37 13.35 -11.34 -13.00
C LYS A 37 13.64 -11.15 -11.52
N LYS A 38 14.50 -10.19 -11.14
CA LYS A 38 14.75 -9.84 -9.74
C LYS A 38 13.48 -9.40 -9.01
N LYS A 39 12.60 -8.64 -9.66
CA LYS A 39 11.30 -8.24 -9.10
C LYS A 39 10.38 -9.46 -8.90
N LYS A 40 10.35 -10.38 -9.85
CA LYS A 40 9.60 -11.65 -9.75
C LYS A 40 10.17 -12.56 -8.67
N GLU A 41 11.49 -12.74 -8.58
CA GLU A 41 12.14 -13.53 -7.53
C GLU A 41 11.87 -12.97 -6.13
N LYS A 42 11.94 -11.63 -5.97
CA LYS A 42 11.50 -10.95 -4.75
C LYS A 42 10.02 -11.18 -4.45
N ALA A 43 9.17 -11.28 -5.47
CA ALA A 43 7.74 -11.56 -5.32
C ALA A 43 7.40 -13.06 -5.18
N MET A 44 8.32 -13.96 -5.53
CA MET A 44 8.20 -15.42 -5.43
C MET A 44 8.59 -15.92 -4.04
N LYS A 45 9.48 -15.23 -3.33
CA LYS A 45 9.66 -15.37 -1.88
C LYS A 45 8.49 -14.67 -1.18
N ARG A 46 7.33 -15.31 -1.14
CA ARG A 46 6.14 -14.83 -0.41
C ARG A 46 6.40 -15.08 1.07
N GLU A 47 7.01 -14.11 1.73
CA GLU A 47 7.22 -14.21 3.16
C GLU A 47 5.89 -14.10 3.90
N ASP A 48 5.79 -14.83 5.01
CA ASP A 48 4.61 -14.83 5.86
C ASP A 48 4.34 -13.38 6.34
N PRO A 49 3.12 -12.85 6.15
CA PRO A 49 2.76 -11.51 6.62
C PRO A 49 2.99 -11.28 8.12
N SER A 50 3.08 -12.33 8.95
CA SER A 50 3.45 -12.21 10.36
C SER A 50 4.85 -11.68 10.60
N ARG A 51 5.74 -11.78 9.61
CA ARG A 51 7.13 -11.30 9.73
C ARG A 51 7.26 -9.78 9.64
N VAL A 52 6.16 -9.08 9.37
CA VAL A 52 6.14 -7.61 9.36
C VAL A 52 5.22 -7.05 10.40
N THR A 53 5.73 -6.01 11.06
CA THR A 53 4.96 -5.19 11.98
C THR A 53 5.02 -3.73 11.55
N PHE A 54 3.95 -3.02 11.85
CA PHE A 54 3.77 -1.62 11.53
C PHE A 54 3.71 -0.82 12.83
N SER A 55 4.45 0.28 12.88
CA SER A 55 4.38 1.26 13.95
C SER A 55 4.09 2.65 13.40
N CYS A 56 3.47 3.50 14.22
CA CYS A 56 3.17 4.87 13.86
C CYS A 56 4.47 5.61 13.51
N ARG A 57 4.52 6.27 12.35
CA ARG A 57 5.72 7.00 11.95
C ARG A 57 6.11 8.15 12.88
N ASN A 58 5.14 8.75 13.57
CA ASN A 58 5.37 9.91 14.42
C ASN A 58 5.74 9.56 15.87
N CYS A 59 5.00 8.63 16.50
CA CYS A 59 5.21 8.29 17.91
C CYS A 59 5.77 6.88 18.14
N SER A 60 6.07 6.13 17.07
CA SER A 60 6.60 4.76 17.11
C SER A 60 5.73 3.73 17.85
N LYS A 61 4.49 4.09 18.24
CA LYS A 61 3.55 3.16 18.87
C LYS A 61 3.26 1.99 17.93
N PRO A 62 3.31 0.73 18.40
CA PRO A 62 2.90 -0.43 17.60
C PRO A 62 1.45 -0.28 17.12
N VAL A 63 1.19 -0.72 15.88
CA VAL A 63 -0.12 -0.58 15.23
C VAL A 63 -0.71 -1.93 14.91
N CYS A 64 -0.06 -2.73 14.07
CA CYS A 64 -0.55 -4.05 13.68
C CYS A 64 0.57 -4.92 13.10
N THR A 65 0.25 -6.19 12.88
CA THR A 65 1.09 -7.13 12.15
C THR A 65 0.55 -7.27 10.72
N GLY A 66 1.38 -7.66 9.75
CA GLY A 66 0.93 -7.88 8.38
C GLY A 66 -0.15 -8.95 8.22
N LYS A 67 -0.34 -9.83 9.21
CA LYS A 67 -1.47 -10.77 9.26
C LYS A 67 -2.83 -10.09 9.29
N ASN A 68 -2.90 -8.87 9.84
CA ASN A 68 -4.13 -8.09 9.97
C ASN A 68 -4.38 -7.18 8.76
N ILE A 69 -3.53 -7.24 7.72
CA ILE A 69 -3.66 -6.43 6.51
C ILE A 69 -4.28 -7.27 5.40
N GLU A 70 -5.35 -6.76 4.80
CA GLU A 70 -6.05 -7.34 3.66
C GLU A 70 -6.08 -6.36 2.48
N ILE A 71 -6.18 -6.90 1.26
CA ILE A 71 -6.22 -6.10 0.03
C ILE A 71 -7.64 -6.06 -0.52
N MET A 72 -8.22 -4.88 -0.55
CA MET A 72 -9.51 -4.58 -1.17
C MET A 72 -9.30 -3.94 -2.55
N ALA A 73 -10.07 -4.40 -3.54
CA ALA A 73 -10.03 -3.93 -4.94
C ALA A 73 -8.61 -3.82 -5.52
N THR A 74 -7.71 -4.72 -5.12
CA THR A 74 -6.28 -4.81 -5.53
C THR A 74 -5.38 -3.62 -5.16
N MET A 75 -5.92 -2.56 -4.54
CA MET A 75 -5.18 -1.30 -4.32
C MET A 75 -5.25 -0.78 -2.88
N HIS A 76 -6.34 -1.06 -2.16
CA HIS A 76 -6.56 -0.56 -0.82
C HIS A 76 -6.12 -1.59 0.20
N TYR A 77 -5.30 -1.17 1.16
CA TYR A 77 -4.76 -2.04 2.20
C TYR A 77 -5.48 -1.70 3.49
N VAL A 78 -6.34 -2.59 3.93
CA VAL A 78 -7.27 -2.36 5.04
C VAL A 78 -6.89 -3.22 6.23
N ASN A 79 -7.23 -2.75 7.43
CA ASN A 79 -7.21 -3.56 8.65
C ASN A 79 -8.55 -3.39 9.35
N VAL A 80 -9.37 -4.43 9.33
CA VAL A 80 -10.72 -4.39 9.88
C VAL A 80 -10.85 -5.05 11.26
N THR A 81 -9.72 -5.42 11.89
CA THR A 81 -9.78 -6.08 13.20
C THR A 81 -10.21 -5.12 14.30
N GLN A 82 -10.92 -5.64 15.30
CA GLN A 82 -11.45 -4.85 16.40
C GLN A 82 -10.33 -4.18 17.21
N GLU A 83 -9.18 -4.85 17.40
CA GLU A 83 -8.05 -4.26 18.13
C GLU A 83 -7.49 -3.04 17.40
N PHE A 84 -7.58 -2.99 16.08
CA PHE A 84 -7.12 -1.85 15.30
C PHE A 84 -8.08 -0.65 15.43
N GLN A 85 -9.38 -0.88 15.56
CA GLN A 85 -10.39 0.18 15.73
C GLN A 85 -10.12 1.03 16.98
N GLU A 86 -9.58 0.43 18.04
CA GLU A 86 -9.24 1.15 19.28
C GLU A 86 -8.02 2.08 19.16
N LEU A 87 -7.22 1.93 18.09
CA LEU A 87 -5.92 2.60 17.94
C LEU A 87 -5.97 3.88 17.10
N PHE A 88 -7.06 4.13 16.37
CA PHE A 88 -7.22 5.33 15.55
C PHE A 88 -8.43 6.17 15.98
N ILE A 89 -8.45 7.40 15.49
CA ILE A 89 -9.60 8.30 15.51
C ILE A 89 -9.93 8.67 14.06
N VAL A 90 -11.21 8.87 13.78
CA VAL A 90 -11.68 9.38 12.49
C VAL A 90 -11.75 10.90 12.57
N ARG A 91 -11.23 11.59 11.56
CA ARG A 91 -11.35 13.03 11.37
C ARG A 91 -12.06 13.31 10.06
N GLU A 92 -12.93 14.30 10.05
CA GLU A 92 -13.56 14.76 8.81
C GLU A 92 -12.49 15.22 7.81
N ASN A 93 -12.71 14.88 6.54
CA ASN A 93 -11.87 15.35 5.47
C ASN A 93 -12.52 16.58 4.82
N ALA A 94 -12.06 17.78 5.22
CA ALA A 94 -12.58 19.04 4.71
C ALA A 94 -12.51 19.20 3.18
N ALA A 95 -11.69 18.39 2.49
CA ALA A 95 -11.55 18.44 1.02
C ALA A 95 -12.54 17.55 0.25
N LEU A 96 -13.38 16.75 0.94
CA LEU A 96 -14.20 15.69 0.32
C LEU A 96 -15.72 15.88 0.41
N GLN A 97 -16.21 17.03 0.89
CA GLN A 97 -17.66 17.31 0.97
C GLN A 97 -18.40 17.28 -0.39
N GLU A 98 -17.73 17.03 -1.51
CA GLU A 98 -18.26 17.32 -2.85
C GLU A 98 -18.18 16.17 -3.88
N ARG A 99 -17.98 14.90 -3.48
CA ARG A 99 -17.96 13.77 -4.44
C ARG A 99 -18.85 12.61 -4.03
N LEU A 100 -19.68 12.18 -4.97
CA LEU A 100 -20.57 11.01 -4.94
C LEU A 100 -19.90 9.86 -5.72
N LEU A 101 -19.17 8.98 -5.07
CA LEU A 101 -18.70 7.71 -5.67
C LEU A 101 -19.07 6.54 -4.74
N ASP A 102 -19.27 5.34 -5.29
CA ASP A 102 -19.61 4.12 -4.50
C ASP A 102 -18.50 3.67 -3.50
N TYR A 103 -17.44 4.47 -3.37
CA TYR A 103 -16.32 4.35 -2.45
C TYR A 103 -16.02 5.74 -1.90
N ASP A 104 -16.98 6.30 -1.18
CA ASP A 104 -16.79 7.58 -0.50
C ASP A 104 -15.75 7.41 0.61
N THR A 105 -14.79 8.33 0.62
CA THR A 105 -13.76 8.38 1.65
C THR A 105 -14.30 9.25 2.80
N ASN A 106 -15.06 8.64 3.71
CA ASN A 106 -15.83 9.34 4.75
C ASN A 106 -14.96 10.11 5.76
N GLY A 107 -13.65 9.88 5.80
CA GLY A 107 -12.77 10.61 6.70
C GLY A 107 -11.30 10.22 6.56
N THR A 108 -10.47 10.89 7.35
CA THR A 108 -9.06 10.55 7.52
C THR A 108 -8.89 9.80 8.83
N ILE A 109 -8.25 8.63 8.82
CA ILE A 109 -7.87 7.94 10.05
C ILE A 109 -6.54 8.49 10.58
N ALA A 110 -6.48 8.75 11.88
CA ALA A 110 -5.29 9.28 12.54
C ALA A 110 -4.97 8.52 13.83
N CYS A 111 -3.70 8.44 14.18
CA CYS A 111 -3.22 7.81 15.40
C CYS A 111 -3.91 8.42 16.63
N LYS A 112 -4.57 7.61 17.46
CA LYS A 112 -5.18 8.08 18.71
C LYS A 112 -4.17 8.67 19.70
N GLY A 113 -2.93 8.15 19.69
CA GLY A 113 -1.90 8.57 20.64
C GLY A 113 -1.16 9.87 20.29
N CYS A 114 -1.10 10.27 19.01
CA CYS A 114 -0.35 11.47 18.60
C CYS A 114 -1.00 12.31 17.50
N GLY A 115 -2.16 11.89 17.00
CA GLY A 115 -2.90 12.59 15.95
C GLY A 115 -2.28 12.53 14.55
N HIS A 116 -1.21 11.75 14.34
CA HIS A 116 -0.59 11.59 13.02
C HIS A 116 -1.53 10.84 12.07
N THR A 117 -1.75 11.40 10.89
CA THR A 117 -2.57 10.78 9.85
C THR A 117 -1.99 9.44 9.40
N TRP A 118 -2.82 8.40 9.39
CA TRP A 118 -2.45 7.04 8.98
C TRP A 118 -2.97 6.70 7.59
N GLY A 119 -4.14 7.21 7.22
CA GLY A 119 -4.79 6.88 5.95
C GLY A 119 -6.19 7.46 5.87
N SER A 120 -7.08 6.77 5.19
CA SER A 120 -8.46 7.21 4.97
C SER A 120 -9.46 6.16 5.44
N MET A 121 -10.62 6.58 5.92
CA MET A 121 -11.79 5.73 6.06
C MET A 121 -12.45 5.60 4.70
N MET A 122 -12.84 4.39 4.31
CA MET A 122 -13.58 4.13 3.07
C MET A 122 -14.89 3.43 3.41
N LEU A 123 -15.99 3.85 2.80
CA LEU A 123 -17.24 3.11 2.86
C LEU A 123 -17.26 2.10 1.70
N TYR A 124 -17.30 0.81 2.01
CA TYR A 124 -17.38 -0.26 1.01
C TYR A 124 -18.64 -1.09 1.24
N ARG A 125 -19.62 -0.92 0.34
CA ARG A 125 -20.93 -1.63 0.40
C ARG A 125 -21.62 -1.50 1.77
N GLY A 126 -21.56 -0.30 2.36
CA GLY A 126 -22.18 -0.01 3.65
C GLY A 126 -21.28 -0.32 4.86
N ILE A 127 -20.06 -0.82 4.66
CA ILE A 127 -19.14 -1.12 5.75
C ILE A 127 -17.95 -0.16 5.74
N ASP A 128 -17.67 0.43 6.90
CA ASP A 128 -16.49 1.27 7.11
C ASP A 128 -15.21 0.44 7.16
N CYS A 129 -14.28 0.77 6.27
CA CYS A 129 -13.03 0.05 6.06
C CYS A 129 -11.85 1.02 6.16
N PRO A 130 -11.09 0.98 7.28
CA PRO A 130 -9.96 1.89 7.45
C PRO A 130 -8.79 1.45 6.58
N SER A 131 -8.45 2.27 5.59
CA SER A 131 -7.40 2.05 4.60
C SER A 131 -6.10 2.72 5.02
N LEU A 132 -5.01 1.95 5.11
CA LEU A 132 -3.70 2.38 5.57
C LEU A 132 -2.83 2.89 4.41
N HIS A 133 -2.18 4.04 4.61
CA HIS A 133 -1.15 4.55 3.70
C HIS A 133 0.24 4.22 4.26
N ILE A 134 0.95 3.26 3.63
CA ILE A 134 2.24 2.75 4.11
C ILE A 134 3.30 3.83 4.43
N LYS A 135 3.26 4.97 3.73
CA LYS A 135 4.17 6.11 3.96
C LYS A 135 4.06 6.73 5.36
N ASN A 136 2.96 6.49 6.06
CA ASN A 136 2.66 7.00 7.40
C ASN A 136 3.04 6.01 8.51
N PHE A 137 3.71 4.92 8.15
CA PHE A 137 4.14 3.88 9.08
C PHE A 137 5.63 3.59 8.94
N VAL A 138 6.24 3.15 10.03
CA VAL A 138 7.53 2.47 10.02
C VAL A 138 7.24 0.97 9.98
N VAL A 139 7.87 0.29 9.02
CA VAL A 139 7.71 -1.16 8.84
C VAL A 139 8.95 -1.85 9.36
N THR A 140 8.77 -2.79 10.29
CA THR A 140 9.84 -3.64 10.79
C THR A 140 9.77 -4.98 10.09
N TYR A 141 10.89 -5.41 9.51
CA TYR A 141 11.02 -6.67 8.79
C TYR A 141 12.42 -7.25 8.96
N ASN A 142 12.55 -8.47 9.48
CA ASN A 142 13.83 -9.10 9.83
C ASN A 142 14.74 -8.17 10.66
N ASP A 143 14.18 -7.61 11.74
CA ASP A 143 14.83 -6.66 12.66
C ASP A 143 15.31 -5.34 12.05
N LYS A 144 14.94 -5.09 10.78
CA LYS A 144 15.25 -3.84 10.08
C LYS A 144 14.01 -2.98 10.00
N GLN A 145 14.12 -1.76 10.49
CA GLN A 145 13.08 -0.74 10.37
C GLN A 145 13.29 0.07 9.10
N LYS A 146 12.23 0.25 8.32
CA LYS A 146 12.27 1.02 7.08
C LYS A 146 10.93 1.66 6.78
N THR A 147 10.96 2.82 6.14
CA THR A 147 9.78 3.48 5.56
C THR A 147 9.67 3.17 4.07
N TYR A 148 8.44 3.10 3.58
CA TYR A 148 8.12 2.78 2.19
C TYR A 148 7.17 3.83 1.63
N ASN A 149 7.30 4.16 0.35
CA ASN A 149 6.38 5.11 -0.30
C ASN A 149 5.16 4.42 -0.89
N LYS A 150 5.30 3.14 -1.28
CA LYS A 150 4.26 2.35 -1.94
C LYS A 150 4.25 0.93 -1.40
N TRP A 151 3.06 0.35 -1.24
CA TRP A 151 2.89 -1.02 -0.77
C TRP A 151 3.61 -2.05 -1.67
N SER A 152 3.69 -1.79 -2.98
CA SER A 152 4.41 -2.64 -3.94
C SER A 152 5.92 -2.76 -3.72
N GLU A 153 6.51 -1.91 -2.87
CA GLU A 153 7.92 -1.98 -2.50
C GLU A 153 8.18 -3.02 -1.40
N LEU A 154 7.13 -3.41 -0.67
CA LEU A 154 7.19 -4.46 0.34
C LEU A 154 7.14 -5.84 -0.36
N PRO A 155 8.11 -6.73 -0.11
CA PRO A 155 8.13 -8.07 -0.73
C PRO A 155 7.20 -9.05 -0.01
N ILE A 156 5.97 -8.62 0.31
CA ILE A 156 4.99 -9.41 1.08
C ILE A 156 3.67 -9.39 0.32
N ARG A 157 2.99 -10.54 0.33
CA ARG A 157 1.62 -10.66 -0.20
C ARG A 157 0.66 -10.71 0.96
N PHE A 158 -0.36 -9.87 0.87
CA PHE A 158 -1.47 -9.86 1.80
C PHE A 158 -2.66 -10.59 1.18
N PRO A 159 -3.50 -11.24 2.01
CA PRO A 159 -4.73 -11.87 1.55
C PRO A 159 -5.69 -10.83 0.93
N ALA A 160 -6.58 -11.30 0.07
CA ALA A 160 -7.67 -10.47 -0.44
C ALA A 160 -8.71 -10.28 0.67
N PHE A 161 -9.32 -9.09 0.72
CA PHE A 161 -10.39 -8.78 1.65
C PHE A 161 -11.64 -9.63 1.34
N ASP A 162 -12.18 -10.28 2.36
CA ASP A 162 -13.41 -11.09 2.28
C ASP A 162 -14.58 -10.31 2.86
N TYR A 163 -15.42 -9.78 1.96
CA TYR A 163 -16.58 -8.98 2.35
C TYR A 163 -17.59 -9.79 3.15
N CYS A 164 -17.93 -11.01 2.73
CA CYS A 164 -18.98 -11.80 3.39
C CYS A 164 -18.59 -12.07 4.83
N LYS A 165 -17.34 -12.54 5.03
CA LYS A 165 -16.81 -12.79 6.36
C LYS A 165 -16.87 -11.57 7.28
N TYR A 166 -16.56 -10.38 6.75
CA TYR A 166 -16.60 -9.18 7.58
C TYR A 166 -18.01 -8.66 7.81
N ALA A 167 -18.89 -8.77 6.81
CA ALA A 167 -20.30 -8.41 6.95
C ALA A 167 -20.99 -9.25 8.03
N ASP A 168 -20.73 -10.57 8.07
CA ASP A 168 -21.23 -11.46 9.10
C ASP A 168 -20.77 -11.01 10.50
N MET A 169 -19.48 -10.70 10.67
CA MET A 169 -18.95 -10.17 11.94
C MET A 169 -19.59 -8.85 12.36
N VAL A 170 -19.92 -7.96 11.42
CA VAL A 170 -20.55 -6.67 11.73
C VAL A 170 -22.02 -6.87 12.12
N ALA A 171 -22.73 -7.77 11.44
CA ALA A 171 -24.12 -8.11 11.76
C ALA A 171 -24.25 -8.78 13.13
N ASP A 172 -23.39 -9.75 13.44
CA ASP A 172 -23.40 -10.47 14.73
C ASP A 172 -23.14 -9.53 15.93
N ASN A 173 -22.34 -8.46 15.76
CA ASN A 173 -22.10 -7.46 16.81
C ASN A 173 -23.27 -6.46 16.99
N SER A 174 -24.24 -6.44 16.07
CA SER A 174 -25.40 -5.52 16.13
C SER A 174 -26.66 -6.14 16.73
N GLU A 175 -26.68 -7.46 16.95
CA GLU A 175 -27.84 -8.18 17.51
C GLU A 175 -27.91 -8.15 19.05
N ASP A 176 -26.97 -7.50 19.73
CA ASP A 176 -26.91 -7.40 21.21
C ASP A 176 -27.48 -6.08 21.79
N ASP A 177 -27.96 -5.14 20.97
CA ASP A 177 -28.43 -3.81 21.41
C ASP A 177 -29.97 -3.60 21.32
N ASP A 178 -30.74 -4.60 20.90
CA ASP A 178 -32.20 -4.50 20.72
C ASP A 178 -32.99 -5.49 21.62
N ASP A 179 -32.83 -5.42 22.95
CA ASP A 179 -33.79 -6.01 23.90
C ASP A 179 -33.62 -5.38 25.30
N ASP A 180 -34.07 -4.13 25.46
CA ASP A 180 -34.62 -3.58 26.71
C ASP A 180 -35.18 -2.16 26.44
N ASP A 181 -36.43 -2.07 25.97
CA ASP A 181 -37.44 -1.14 26.52
C ASP A 181 -38.82 -1.32 25.84
N ASP A 182 -39.83 -1.54 26.70
CA ASP A 182 -41.30 -1.64 26.57
C ASP A 182 -41.98 -2.97 26.16
#